data_AF-A0A0A0BSZ7-F1
#
_entry.id   AF-A0A0A0BSZ7-F1
#
_cell.length_a   1.000
_cell.length_b   1.000
_cell.length_c   1.000
_cell.angle_alpha   90.00
_cell.angle_beta   90.00
_cell.angle_gamma   90.00
#
_symmetry.space_group_name_H-M   'P 1'
#
loop_
_entity.id
_entity.type
_entity.pdbx_description
1 polymer ?
#
loop_
_entity_poly.entity_id
_entity_poly.type
_entity_poly.pdbx_seq_one_letter_code
_entity_poly.pdbx_strand_id
1 'polypeptide(L)'
;MTDPTRRTAGPSPSGGPGPEPGWDQAWAEALDALELDVTAAEQMLTMDHIADDPPRDPWAPPAGLGPLPLALADRARAVLDRQLEVGRRLAEAADLSRRHSRAAQALRSAPPAAPVYLDTPA
;
A
#
# COMPACT_ATOMS: atom_id res chain seq x y z
N MET A 1 33.94 -58.88 -8.62
CA MET A 1 34.18 -57.61 -7.90
C MET A 1 33.46 -56.52 -8.69
N THR A 2 32.29 -56.14 -8.17
CA THR A 2 31.38 -55.03 -8.55
C THR A 2 30.65 -55.07 -9.91
N ASP A 3 29.32 -55.26 -9.77
CA ASP A 3 28.22 -55.20 -10.74
C ASP A 3 27.89 -53.73 -11.16
N PRO A 4 27.58 -53.46 -12.44
CA PRO A 4 27.08 -52.17 -12.90
C PRO A 4 25.54 -52.16 -12.96
N THR A 5 24.84 -51.78 -11.89
CA THR A 5 23.38 -51.62 -11.97
C THR A 5 22.80 -50.50 -11.09
N ARG A 6 21.99 -49.68 -11.77
CA ARG A 6 20.83 -48.93 -11.27
C ARG A 6 21.08 -47.76 -10.31
N ARG A 7 21.23 -46.58 -10.93
CA ARG A 7 20.72 -45.32 -10.39
C ARG A 7 19.20 -45.47 -10.24
N THR A 8 18.73 -45.81 -9.04
CA THR A 8 17.33 -45.67 -8.65
C THR A 8 16.98 -44.19 -8.66
N ALA A 9 16.22 -43.77 -9.68
CA ALA A 9 15.43 -42.56 -9.59
C ALA A 9 14.48 -42.76 -8.40
N GLY A 10 14.72 -42.05 -7.30
CA GLY A 10 13.76 -41.94 -6.22
C GLY A 10 12.45 -41.36 -6.78
N PRO A 11 11.29 -41.77 -6.28
CA PRO A 11 10.03 -41.19 -6.71
C PRO A 11 10.06 -39.69 -6.43
N SER A 12 10.04 -38.88 -7.50
CA SER A 12 9.68 -37.47 -7.40
C SER A 12 8.32 -37.38 -6.71
N PRO A 13 8.15 -36.57 -5.65
CA PRO A 13 6.82 -36.20 -5.19
C PRO A 13 6.21 -35.22 -6.20
N SER A 14 5.83 -35.73 -7.38
CA SER A 14 4.88 -35.06 -8.27
C SER A 14 3.48 -35.28 -7.71
N GLY A 15 3.21 -34.64 -6.58
CA GLY A 15 1.91 -34.62 -5.91
C GLY A 15 1.80 -33.29 -5.20
N GLY A 16 1.42 -32.25 -5.95
CA GLY A 16 1.14 -30.94 -5.36
C GLY A 16 0.02 -31.09 -4.34
N PRO A 17 0.18 -30.63 -3.09
CA PRO A 17 -0.92 -30.61 -2.16
C PRO A 17 -2.05 -29.79 -2.81
N GLY A 18 -3.23 -30.37 -2.93
CA GLY A 18 -4.43 -29.56 -3.12
C GLY A 18 -4.51 -28.52 -2.01
N PRO A 19 -5.21 -27.39 -2.22
CA PRO A 19 -5.32 -26.37 -1.19
C PRO A 19 -5.82 -27.02 0.10
N GLU A 20 -4.97 -27.07 1.12
CA GLU A 20 -5.38 -27.50 2.44
C GLU A 20 -6.48 -26.51 2.88
N PRO A 21 -7.68 -26.98 3.24
CA PRO A 21 -8.87 -26.13 3.40
C PRO A 21 -8.71 -25.00 4.45
N GLY A 22 -7.67 -25.05 5.29
CA GLY A 22 -7.35 -23.99 6.24
C GLY A 22 -6.69 -22.75 5.64
N TRP A 23 -5.96 -22.86 4.52
CA TRP A 23 -5.25 -21.71 3.93
C TRP A 23 -6.17 -20.82 3.10
N ASP A 24 -7.16 -21.41 2.43
CA ASP A 24 -8.14 -20.65 1.65
C ASP A 24 -8.89 -19.65 2.54
N GLN A 25 -9.34 -20.12 3.70
CA GLN A 25 -10.02 -19.28 4.68
C GLN A 25 -9.08 -18.22 5.27
N ALA A 26 -7.85 -18.60 5.64
CA ALA A 26 -6.87 -17.66 6.18
C ALA A 26 -6.52 -16.55 5.17
N TRP A 27 -6.37 -16.89 3.88
CA TRP A 27 -6.15 -15.92 2.82
C TRP A 27 -7.38 -15.03 2.58
N ALA A 28 -8.59 -15.59 2.65
CA ALA A 28 -9.81 -14.80 2.55
C ALA A 28 -9.90 -13.76 3.67
N GLU A 29 -9.67 -14.17 4.92
CA GLU A 29 -9.66 -13.28 6.09
C GLU A 29 -8.56 -12.21 6.00
N ALA A 30 -7.36 -12.59 5.55
CA ALA A 30 -6.28 -11.64 5.34
C ALA A 30 -6.62 -10.59 4.26
N LEU A 31 -7.27 -11.01 3.18
CA LEU A 31 -7.73 -10.10 2.12
C LEU A 31 -8.89 -9.21 2.58
N ASP A 32 -9.82 -9.73 3.39
CA ASP A 32 -10.91 -8.94 3.99
C ASP A 32 -10.35 -7.80 4.85
N ALA A 33 -9.35 -8.10 5.69
CA ALA A 33 -8.68 -7.09 6.51
C ALA A 33 -7.97 -6.03 5.66
N LEU A 34 -7.22 -6.46 4.64
CA LEU A 34 -6.55 -5.54 3.71
C LEU A 34 -7.53 -4.62 2.97
N GLU A 35 -8.68 -5.15 2.55
CA GLU A 35 -9.71 -4.38 1.86
C GLU A 35 -10.36 -3.33 2.77
N LEU A 36 -10.56 -3.65 4.05
CA LEU A 36 -11.00 -2.69 5.06
C LEU A 36 -9.99 -1.56 5.25
N ASP A 37 -8.71 -1.89 5.37
CA ASP A 37 -7.63 -0.91 5.54
C ASP A 37 -7.52 0.03 4.33
N VAL A 38 -7.58 -0.53 3.11
CA VAL A 38 -7.57 0.24 1.86
C VAL A 38 -8.79 1.16 1.79
N THR A 39 -9.97 0.65 2.14
CA THR A 39 -11.21 1.44 2.13
C THR A 39 -11.15 2.59 3.15
N ALA A 40 -10.57 2.38 4.32
CA ALA A 40 -10.35 3.44 5.30
C ALA A 40 -9.38 4.51 4.76
N ALA A 41 -8.27 4.10 4.15
CA ALA A 41 -7.30 5.02 3.56
C ALA A 41 -7.89 5.84 2.38
N GLU A 42 -8.71 5.23 1.53
CA GLU A 42 -9.42 5.92 0.45
C GLU A 42 -10.42 6.96 0.97
N GLN A 43 -11.12 6.65 2.07
CA GLN A 43 -12.05 7.59 2.72
C GLN A 43 -11.30 8.78 3.32
N MET A 44 -10.18 8.53 4.00
CA MET A 44 -9.31 9.59 4.55
C MET A 44 -8.85 10.56 3.45
N LEU A 45 -8.41 10.02 2.30
CA LEU A 45 -8.04 10.83 1.14
C LEU A 45 -9.22 11.62 0.57
N THR A 46 -10.42 11.06 0.55
CA THR A 46 -11.62 11.73 0.03
C THR A 46 -12.07 12.88 0.93
N MET A 47 -11.87 12.75 2.24
CA MET A 47 -12.23 13.78 3.22
C MET A 47 -11.15 14.85 3.41
N ASP A 48 -10.07 14.83 2.60
CA ASP A 48 -8.84 15.62 2.81
C ASP A 48 -8.31 15.52 4.25
N HIS A 49 -8.58 14.40 4.91
CA HIS A 49 -8.24 14.14 6.30
C HIS A 49 -7.15 13.08 6.37
N ILE A 50 -5.90 13.53 6.20
CA ILE A 50 -4.74 12.70 6.52
C ILE A 50 -4.56 12.75 8.03
N ALA A 51 -4.65 11.60 8.70
CA ALA A 51 -4.38 11.51 10.13
C ALA A 51 -2.95 11.97 10.42
N ASP A 52 -2.78 12.78 11.46
CA ASP A 52 -1.47 13.30 11.87
C ASP A 52 -0.53 12.19 12.40
N ASP A 53 -1.11 11.08 12.87
CA ASP A 53 -0.37 9.91 13.38
C ASP A 53 -0.57 8.72 12.43
N PRO A 54 0.50 8.15 11.86
CA PRO A 54 0.38 6.93 11.06
C PRO A 54 -0.20 5.78 11.90
N PRO A 55 -0.82 4.77 11.26
CA PRO A 55 -1.30 3.59 11.96
C PRO A 55 -0.17 2.97 12.78
N ARG A 56 -0.41 2.72 14.08
CA ARG A 56 0.60 2.19 14.99
C ARG A 56 0.94 0.72 14.73
N ASP A 57 0.08 0.01 14.01
CA ASP A 57 0.27 -1.40 13.68
C ASP A 57 0.34 -1.57 12.15
N PRO A 58 1.54 -1.57 11.55
CA PRO A 58 1.68 -1.77 10.12
C PRO A 58 1.26 -3.20 9.76
N TRP A 59 0.50 -3.34 8.67
CA TRP A 59 0.03 -4.66 8.23
C TRP A 59 1.20 -5.62 8.03
N ALA A 60 1.11 -6.76 8.70
CA ALA A 60 2.01 -7.89 8.51
C ALA A 60 1.18 -9.10 8.06
N PRO A 61 1.66 -9.89 7.08
CA PRO A 61 0.94 -11.07 6.66
C PRO A 61 0.78 -12.05 7.84
N PRO A 62 -0.45 -12.54 8.11
CA PRO A 62 -0.69 -13.57 9.10
C PRO A 62 0.24 -14.78 8.93
N ALA A 63 0.70 -15.33 10.05
CA ALA A 63 1.51 -16.55 10.05
C ALA A 63 0.71 -17.73 9.49
N GLY A 64 1.36 -18.60 8.72
CA GLY A 64 0.71 -19.80 8.18
C GLY A 64 -0.19 -19.55 6.96
N LEU A 65 -0.15 -18.34 6.37
CA LEU A 65 -0.60 -18.13 5.00
C LEU A 65 0.29 -18.97 4.08
N GLY A 66 -0.19 -20.15 3.69
CA GLY A 66 0.44 -20.99 2.67
C GLY A 66 0.45 -20.29 1.30
N PRO A 67 0.65 -21.03 0.20
CA PRO A 67 0.54 -20.45 -1.14
C PRO A 67 -0.82 -19.80 -1.37
N LEU A 68 -0.84 -18.67 -2.09
CA LEU A 68 -2.09 -17.98 -2.44
C LEU A 68 -2.95 -18.89 -3.33
N PRO A 69 -4.21 -19.17 -2.96
CA PRO A 69 -5.12 -19.96 -3.77
C PRO A 69 -5.43 -19.25 -5.09
N LEU A 70 -5.44 -20.00 -6.19
CA LEU A 70 -5.66 -19.44 -7.53
C LEU A 70 -7.01 -18.70 -7.63
N ALA A 71 -8.03 -19.17 -6.93
CA ALA A 71 -9.36 -18.54 -6.88
C ALA A 71 -9.34 -17.13 -6.24
N LEU A 72 -8.35 -16.83 -5.40
CA LEU A 72 -8.18 -15.53 -4.74
C LEU A 72 -7.16 -14.62 -5.46
N ALA A 73 -6.52 -15.10 -6.53
CA ALA A 73 -5.45 -14.37 -7.21
C ALA A 73 -5.93 -13.03 -7.80
N ASP A 74 -7.09 -13.03 -8.46
CA ASP A 74 -7.66 -11.82 -9.05
C ASP A 74 -8.08 -10.81 -7.98
N ARG A 75 -8.65 -11.31 -6.87
CA ARG A 75 -9.01 -10.49 -5.71
C ARG A 75 -7.77 -9.82 -5.11
N ALA A 76 -6.73 -10.60 -4.84
CA ALA A 76 -5.47 -10.07 -4.31
C ALA A 76 -4.83 -9.02 -5.24
N ARG A 77 -4.92 -9.23 -6.56
CA ARG A 77 -4.45 -8.25 -7.55
C ARG A 77 -5.23 -6.94 -7.46
N ALA A 78 -6.55 -7.01 -7.40
CA ALA A 78 -7.41 -5.83 -7.30
C ALA A 78 -7.12 -5.02 -6.02
N VAL A 79 -6.86 -5.69 -4.89
CA VAL A 79 -6.44 -5.05 -3.63
C VAL A 79 -5.10 -4.34 -3.81
N LEU A 80 -4.10 -5.01 -4.40
CA LEU A 80 -2.79 -4.42 -4.64
C LEU A 80 -2.86 -3.19 -5.54
N ASP A 81 -3.65 -3.26 -6.62
CA ASP A 81 -3.81 -2.14 -7.55
C ASP A 81 -4.39 -0.91 -6.84
N ARG A 82 -5.40 -1.11 -5.97
CA ARG A 82 -5.96 -0.03 -5.13
C ARG A 82 -4.94 0.50 -4.14
N GLN A 83 -4.16 -0.36 -3.49
CA GLN A 83 -3.09 0.06 -2.57
C GLN A 83 -2.04 0.95 -3.26
N LEU A 84 -1.61 0.58 -4.46
CA LEU A 84 -0.64 1.37 -5.24
C LEU A 84 -1.21 2.73 -5.62
N GLU A 85 -2.48 2.78 -6.02
CA GLU A 85 -3.17 4.03 -6.36
C GLU A 85 -3.33 4.95 -5.14
N VAL A 86 -3.74 4.40 -3.99
CA VAL A 86 -3.79 5.14 -2.71
C VAL A 86 -2.41 5.67 -2.34
N GLY A 87 -1.37 4.84 -2.45
CA GLY A 87 0.01 5.23 -2.18
C GLY A 87 0.49 6.38 -3.07
N ARG A 88 0.16 6.34 -4.37
CA ARG A 88 0.45 7.42 -5.33
C ARG A 88 -0.23 8.72 -4.91
N ARG A 89 -1.52 8.68 -4.60
CA ARG A 89 -2.30 9.85 -4.17
C ARG A 89 -1.78 10.46 -2.86
N LEU A 90 -1.41 9.62 -1.90
CA LEU A 90 -0.79 10.06 -0.64
C LEU A 90 0.54 10.79 -0.89
N ALA A 91 1.39 10.25 -1.77
CA ALA A 91 2.66 10.88 -2.12
C ALA A 91 2.46 12.27 -2.77
N GLU A 92 1.46 12.40 -3.65
CA GLU A 92 1.10 13.67 -4.30
C GLU A 92 0.58 14.71 -3.29
N ALA A 93 -0.33 14.29 -2.39
CA ALA A 93 -0.85 15.16 -1.33
C ALA A 93 0.28 15.64 -0.39
N ALA A 94 1.21 14.76 -0.04
CA ALA A 94 2.37 15.10 0.78
C ALA A 94 3.30 16.11 0.06
N ASP A 95 3.47 15.99 -1.26
CA ASP A 95 4.28 16.95 -2.02
C ASP A 95 3.64 18.33 -2.11
N LEU A 96 2.33 18.38 -2.38
CA LEU A 96 1.58 19.63 -2.40
C LEU A 96 1.64 20.34 -1.03
N SER A 97 1.47 19.58 0.05
CA SER A 97 1.56 20.11 1.43
C SER A 97 2.94 20.70 1.73
N ARG A 98 4.03 20.05 1.30
CA ARG A 98 5.40 20.59 1.44
C ARG A 98 5.63 21.86 0.63
N ARG A 99 5.06 21.96 -0.57
CA ARG A 99 5.16 23.18 -1.39
C ARG A 99 4.40 24.34 -0.74
N HIS A 100 3.19 24.08 -0.25
CA HIS A 100 2.39 25.08 0.46
C HIS A 100 3.12 25.57 1.71
N SER A 101 3.67 24.68 2.53
CA SER A 101 4.38 25.06 3.76
C SER A 101 5.60 25.93 3.47
N ARG A 102 6.37 25.63 2.42
CA ARG A 102 7.50 26.46 1.96
C ARG A 102 7.03 27.85 1.50
N ALA A 103 5.96 27.94 0.72
CA ALA A 103 5.41 29.22 0.26
C ALA A 103 4.91 30.08 1.44
N ALA A 104 4.17 29.47 2.38
CA ALA A 104 3.69 30.14 3.58
C ALA A 104 4.85 30.62 4.48
N GLN A 105 5.93 29.82 4.59
CA GLN A 105 7.14 30.21 5.30
C GLN A 105 7.83 31.42 4.65
N ALA A 106 7.92 31.43 3.31
CA ALA A 106 8.51 32.53 2.56
C ALA A 106 7.71 33.83 2.74
N LEU A 107 6.38 33.78 2.69
CA LEU A 107 5.52 34.95 2.91
C LEU A 107 5.66 35.52 4.33
N ARG A 108 5.73 34.67 5.35
CA ARG A 108 5.98 35.10 6.74
C ARG A 108 7.36 35.76 6.93
N SER A 109 8.34 35.34 6.13
CA SER A 109 9.72 35.81 6.24
C SER A 109 10.00 37.05 5.37
N ALA A 110 9.07 37.43 4.49
CA ALA A 110 9.22 38.60 3.64
C ALA A 110 9.03 39.89 4.47
N PRO A 111 9.92 40.89 4.33
CA PRO A 111 9.70 42.19 4.96
C PRO A 111 8.40 42.82 4.42
N PRO A 112 7.64 43.56 5.24
CA PRO A 112 6.41 44.19 4.79
C PRO A 112 6.72 45.10 3.60
N ALA A 113 6.00 44.89 2.48
CA ALA A 113 6.09 45.77 1.33
C ALA A 113 5.68 47.18 1.76
N ALA A 114 6.59 48.14 1.59
CA ALA A 114 6.28 49.54 1.88
C ALA A 114 5.14 49.99 0.95
N PRO A 115 4.01 50.48 1.47
CA PRO A 115 2.92 50.93 0.63
C PRO A 115 3.38 52.13 -0.21
N VAL A 116 3.23 52.03 -1.53
CA VAL A 116 3.49 53.13 -2.47
C VAL A 116 2.15 53.77 -2.81
N TYR A 117 1.96 55.03 -2.39
CA TYR A 117 0.82 55.83 -2.79
C TYR A 117 1.10 56.47 -4.16
N LEU A 118 0.18 56.28 -5.09
CA LEU A 118 0.16 56.93 -6.39
C LEU A 118 -0.88 58.04 -6.36
N ASP A 119 -0.42 59.29 -6.36
CA ASP A 119 -1.29 60.44 -6.57
C ASP A 119 -1.61 60.56 -8.06
N THR A 120 -2.86 60.30 -8.43
CA THR A 120 -3.38 60.63 -9.77
C THR A 120 -3.82 62.09 -9.79
N PRO A 121 -3.32 62.92 -10.72
CA PRO A 121 -3.79 64.29 -10.88
C PRO A 121 -5.25 64.32 -11.36
N ALA A 122 -6.00 65.31 -10.89
CA ALA A 122 -7.41 65.58 -11.22
C ALA A 122 -7.60 66.11 -12.64
#